data_AF-E6XB10-F1
#
_entry.id   AF-E6XB10-F1
#
_cell.length_a   1.000
_cell.length_b   1.000
_cell.length_c   1.000
_cell.angle_alpha   90.00
_cell.angle_beta   90.00
_cell.angle_gamma   90.00
#
_symmetry.space_group_name_H-M   'P 1'
#
loop_
_entity.id
_entity.type
_entity.pdbx_description
1 polymer ?
#
loop_
_entity_poly.entity_id
_entity_poly.type
_entity_poly.pdbx_seq_one_letter_code
_entity_poly.pdbx_strand_id
1 'polypeptide(L)'
;MKLNREQIQFIDTYLQNSEIEFIDVRMEMIDHIASDIEHKMETEHTEFYYAFKNYMVLHKKEHQKANKRYKKATDVKTLQQLGYLFIKPSNLFILIGTFCFVKIISNYHDIGLFVRFAPITVLFLVCIYYFIISYTKGKKVRYSSLERLGLF
;
A
#
# COMPACT_ATOMS: atom_id res chain seq x y z
N MET A 1 -13.42 29.18 -14.29
CA MET A 1 -12.25 29.91 -13.79
C MET A 1 -11.24 28.84 -13.42
N LYS A 2 -10.00 28.92 -13.88
CA LYS A 2 -9.00 27.88 -13.61
C LYS A 2 -8.33 28.04 -12.25
N LEU A 3 -8.03 26.93 -11.58
CA LEU A 3 -7.27 26.94 -10.34
C LEU A 3 -5.80 27.30 -10.59
N ASN A 4 -5.22 28.04 -9.66
CA ASN A 4 -3.79 28.34 -9.66
C ASN A 4 -2.98 27.21 -8.98
N ARG A 5 -1.65 27.27 -9.10
CA ARG A 5 -0.76 26.24 -8.53
C ARG A 5 -0.88 26.12 -7.01
N GLU A 6 -1.08 27.22 -6.30
CA GLU A 6 -1.19 27.24 -4.84
C GLU A 6 -2.47 26.53 -4.37
N GLN A 7 -3.58 26.73 -5.07
CA GLN A 7 -4.86 26.06 -4.84
C GLN A 7 -4.78 24.57 -5.10
N ILE A 8 -4.11 24.16 -6.19
CA ILE A 8 -3.85 22.74 -6.49
C ILE A 8 -2.99 22.11 -5.38
N GLN A 9 -1.95 22.81 -4.94
CA GLN A 9 -1.06 22.33 -3.88
C GLN A 9 -1.76 22.27 -2.51
N PHE A 10 -2.71 23.17 -2.26
CA PHE A 10 -3.59 23.12 -1.10
C PHE A 10 -4.47 21.86 -1.11
N ILE A 11 -5.05 21.51 -2.27
CA ILE A 11 -5.84 20.28 -2.44
C ILE A 11 -4.96 19.05 -2.18
N ASP A 12 -3.77 18.97 -2.79
CA ASP A 12 -2.84 17.83 -2.59
C ASP A 12 -2.48 17.65 -1.12
N THR A 13 -2.10 18.75 -0.45
CA THR A 13 -1.75 18.73 0.98
C THR A 13 -2.92 18.28 1.84
N TYR A 14 -4.14 18.74 1.55
CA TYR A 14 -5.34 18.32 2.27
C TYR A 14 -5.63 16.82 2.09
N LEU A 15 -5.51 16.30 0.86
CA LEU A 15 -5.73 14.88 0.56
C LEU A 15 -4.67 14.01 1.25
N GLN A 16 -3.41 14.44 1.24
CA GLN A 16 -2.32 13.77 1.96
C GLN A 16 -2.62 13.68 3.46
N ASN A 17 -3.08 14.78 4.07
CA ASN A 17 -3.48 14.82 5.49
C ASN A 17 -4.78 14.05 5.77
N SER A 18 -5.53 13.66 4.74
CA SER A 18 -6.80 12.93 4.84
C SER A 18 -6.65 11.41 4.63
N GLU A 19 -5.45 10.86 4.87
CA GLU A 19 -5.09 9.44 4.72
C GLU A 19 -5.08 8.93 3.26
N ILE A 20 -4.90 9.83 2.29
CA ILE A 20 -4.78 9.47 0.87
C ILE A 20 -3.30 9.53 0.49
N GLU A 21 -2.58 8.47 0.87
CA GLU A 21 -1.11 8.44 0.89
C GLU A 21 -0.48 8.24 -0.49
N PHE A 22 -1.21 7.64 -1.43
CA PHE A 22 -0.69 7.27 -2.75
C PHE A 22 -0.75 8.45 -3.73
N ILE A 23 0.37 8.76 -4.37
CA ILE A 23 0.49 9.90 -5.29
C ILE A 23 -0.30 9.71 -6.57
N ASP A 24 -0.32 8.52 -7.15
CA ASP A 24 -1.13 8.22 -8.34
C ASP A 24 -2.63 8.42 -8.05
N VAL A 25 -3.11 7.94 -6.90
CA VAL A 25 -4.49 8.15 -6.46
C VAL A 25 -4.77 9.64 -6.19
N ARG A 26 -3.86 10.36 -5.54
CA ARG A 26 -4.05 11.80 -5.31
C ARG A 26 -4.06 12.59 -6.61
N MET A 27 -3.22 12.24 -7.58
CA MET A 27 -3.15 12.95 -8.86
C MET A 27 -4.47 12.83 -9.63
N GLU A 28 -5.05 11.62 -9.68
CA GLU A 28 -6.38 11.38 -10.25
C GLU A 28 -7.48 12.14 -9.49
N MET A 29 -7.43 12.10 -8.15
CA MET A 29 -8.41 12.81 -7.33
C MET A 29 -8.31 14.34 -7.46
N ILE A 30 -7.11 14.89 -7.56
CA ILE A 30 -6.89 16.32 -7.76
C ILE A 30 -7.53 16.78 -9.06
N ASP A 31 -7.41 16.00 -10.15
CA ASP A 31 -8.00 16.34 -11.45
C ASP A 31 -9.54 16.41 -11.38
N HIS A 32 -10.15 15.42 -10.73
CA HIS A 32 -11.60 15.40 -10.49
C HIS A 32 -12.05 16.56 -9.58
N ILE A 33 -11.39 16.74 -8.44
CA ILE A 33 -11.74 17.78 -7.45
C ILE A 33 -11.56 19.17 -8.06
N ALA A 34 -10.48 19.39 -8.82
CA ALA A 34 -10.23 20.65 -9.50
C ALA A 34 -11.36 20.96 -10.47
N SER A 35 -11.73 20.01 -11.34
CA SER A 35 -12.81 20.19 -12.32
C SER A 35 -14.14 20.56 -11.66
N ASP A 36 -14.50 19.87 -10.58
CA ASP A 36 -15.75 20.12 -9.85
C ASP A 36 -15.75 21.50 -9.15
N ILE A 37 -14.61 21.90 -8.57
CA ILE A 37 -14.46 23.22 -7.94
C ILE A 37 -14.49 24.34 -8.97
N GLU A 38 -13.79 24.18 -10.10
CA GLU A 38 -13.77 25.18 -11.17
C GLU A 38 -15.19 25.41 -11.71
N HIS A 39 -15.95 24.32 -11.92
CA HIS A 39 -17.35 24.40 -12.33
C HIS A 39 -18.22 25.10 -11.28
N LYS A 40 -18.02 24.80 -9.99
CA LYS A 40 -18.77 25.42 -8.90
C LYS A 40 -18.46 26.90 -8.72
N MET A 41 -17.20 27.29 -8.89
CA MET A 41 -16.79 28.70 -8.87
C MET A 41 -17.39 29.48 -10.05
N GLU A 42 -17.52 28.85 -11.23
CA GLU A 42 -18.17 29.48 -12.38
C GLU A 42 -19.68 29.65 -12.21
N THR A 43 -20.35 28.62 -11.70
CA THR A 43 -21.82 28.57 -11.61
C THR A 43 -22.38 29.31 -10.41
N GLU A 44 -21.74 29.18 -9.24
CA GLU A 44 -22.21 29.78 -7.99
C GLU A 44 -21.52 31.11 -7.68
N HIS A 45 -20.56 31.55 -8.51
CA HIS A 45 -19.71 32.74 -8.27
C HIS A 45 -19.07 32.76 -6.86
N THR A 46 -18.71 31.58 -6.36
CA THR A 46 -18.13 31.40 -5.03
C THR A 46 -16.61 31.43 -5.07
N GLU A 47 -16.00 31.86 -3.97
CA GLU A 47 -14.54 31.77 -3.83
C GLU A 47 -14.09 30.32 -3.66
N PHE A 48 -12.87 30.04 -4.11
CA PHE A 48 -12.22 28.72 -4.07
C PHE A 48 -12.41 27.99 -2.73
N TYR A 49 -12.14 28.66 -1.61
CA TYR A 49 -12.16 28.00 -0.30
C TYR A 49 -13.56 27.49 0.07
N TYR A 50 -14.61 28.25 -0.27
CA TYR A 50 -15.99 27.84 -0.02
C TYR A 50 -16.42 26.71 -0.94
N ALA A 51 -16.08 26.80 -2.23
CA ALA A 51 -16.35 25.74 -3.20
C ALA A 51 -15.65 24.42 -2.78
N PHE A 52 -14.36 24.49 -2.44
CA PHE A 52 -13.58 23.36 -1.94
C PHE A 52 -14.15 22.77 -0.65
N LYS A 53 -14.43 23.60 0.36
CA LYS A 53 -14.95 23.13 1.65
C LYS A 53 -16.28 22.42 1.47
N ASN A 54 -17.18 22.99 0.67
CA ASN A 54 -18.49 22.40 0.40
C ASN A 54 -18.32 21.03 -0.29
N TYR A 55 -17.48 20.97 -1.32
CA TYR A 55 -17.16 19.72 -2.00
C TYR A 55 -16.63 18.64 -1.05
N MET A 56 -15.62 18.98 -0.24
CA MET A 56 -15.00 18.01 0.66
C MET A 56 -15.94 17.55 1.77
N VAL A 57 -16.86 18.39 2.26
CA VAL A 57 -17.86 17.97 3.26
C VAL A 57 -18.77 16.88 2.69
N LEU A 58 -19.17 17.01 1.42
CA LEU A 58 -20.05 16.06 0.74
C LEU A 58 -19.31 14.75 0.41
N HIS A 59 -18.12 14.83 -0.17
CA HIS A 59 -17.48 13.67 -0.81
C HIS A 59 -16.32 13.04 -0.01
N LYS A 60 -15.82 13.67 1.07
CA LYS A 60 -14.67 13.12 1.84
C LYS A 60 -14.91 11.71 2.33
N LYS A 61 -16.11 11.41 2.85
CA LYS A 61 -16.43 10.06 3.36
C LYS A 61 -16.45 9.02 2.25
N GLU A 62 -16.87 9.40 1.04
CA GLU A 62 -16.92 8.52 -0.12
C GLU A 62 -15.51 8.22 -0.62
N HIS A 63 -14.68 9.26 -0.78
CA HIS A 63 -13.28 9.10 -1.16
C HIS A 63 -12.49 8.23 -0.17
N GLN A 64 -12.70 8.41 1.14
CA GLN A 64 -12.06 7.57 2.17
C GLN A 64 -12.55 6.12 2.11
N LYS A 65 -13.86 5.89 1.88
CA LYS A 65 -14.40 4.54 1.71
C LYS A 65 -13.86 3.88 0.45
N ALA A 66 -13.78 4.62 -0.65
CA ALA A 66 -13.20 4.13 -1.91
C ALA A 66 -11.74 3.73 -1.70
N ASN A 67 -10.91 4.60 -1.11
CA ASN A 67 -9.50 4.31 -0.82
C ASN A 67 -9.35 3.04 0.05
N LYS A 68 -10.15 2.90 1.11
CA LYS A 68 -10.15 1.69 1.96
C LYS A 68 -10.55 0.42 1.20
N ARG A 69 -11.56 0.51 0.33
CA ARG A 69 -11.99 -0.61 -0.54
C ARG A 69 -10.89 -0.99 -1.52
N TYR A 70 -10.27 -0.02 -2.19
CA TYR A 70 -9.15 -0.27 -3.11
C TYR A 70 -7.96 -0.89 -2.40
N LYS A 71 -7.61 -0.42 -1.19
CA LYS A 71 -6.55 -1.03 -0.38
C LYS A 71 -6.86 -2.49 -0.09
N LYS A 72 -8.04 -2.77 0.49
CA LYS A 72 -8.46 -4.15 0.82
C LYS A 72 -8.51 -5.06 -0.41
N ALA A 73 -9.05 -4.58 -1.52
CA ALA A 73 -9.16 -5.37 -2.75
C ALA A 73 -7.79 -5.75 -3.30
N THR A 74 -6.79 -4.85 -3.23
CA THR A 74 -5.45 -5.22 -3.67
C THR A 74 -4.71 -6.09 -2.68
N ASP A 75 -4.83 -5.85 -1.37
CA ASP A 75 -4.21 -6.71 -0.35
C ASP A 75 -4.65 -8.18 -0.53
N VAL A 76 -5.94 -8.40 -0.84
CA VAL A 76 -6.47 -9.73 -1.16
C VAL A 76 -5.82 -10.31 -2.42
N LYS A 77 -5.66 -9.53 -3.50
CA LYS A 77 -4.99 -9.98 -4.73
C LYS A 77 -3.52 -10.33 -4.49
N THR A 78 -2.79 -9.51 -3.73
CA THR A 78 -1.40 -9.76 -3.37
C THR A 78 -1.26 -11.03 -2.53
N LEU A 79 -2.16 -11.25 -1.56
CA LEU A 79 -2.21 -12.49 -0.78
C LEU A 79 -2.53 -13.72 -1.65
N GLN A 80 -3.44 -13.60 -2.60
CA GLN A 80 -3.75 -14.68 -3.56
C GLN A 80 -2.54 -15.03 -4.43
N GLN A 81 -1.81 -14.03 -4.91
CA GLN A 81 -0.59 -14.22 -5.71
C GLN A 81 0.53 -14.89 -4.89
N LEU A 82 0.72 -14.48 -3.63
CA LEU A 82 1.65 -15.14 -2.71
C LEU A 82 1.24 -16.59 -2.46
N GLY A 83 -0.04 -16.86 -2.19
CA GLY A 83 -0.56 -18.22 -2.02
C GLY A 83 -0.32 -19.09 -3.26
N TYR A 84 -0.54 -18.54 -4.47
CA TYR A 84 -0.27 -19.26 -5.71
C TYR A 84 1.22 -19.59 -5.89
N LEU A 85 2.13 -18.68 -5.47
CA LEU A 85 3.56 -18.96 -5.47
C LEU A 85 3.92 -20.16 -4.58
N PHE A 86 3.30 -20.31 -3.40
CA PHE A 86 3.57 -21.46 -2.52
C PHE A 86 3.02 -22.79 -3.05
N ILE A 87 1.90 -22.75 -3.77
CA ILE A 87 1.23 -23.96 -4.29
C ILE A 87 1.85 -24.43 -5.61
N LYS A 88 2.66 -23.60 -6.29
CA LYS A 88 3.37 -24.01 -7.51
C LYS A 88 4.20 -25.28 -7.25
N PRO A 89 4.08 -26.32 -8.08
CA PRO A 89 4.73 -27.62 -7.85
C PRO A 89 6.25 -27.49 -7.74
N SER A 90 6.89 -26.64 -8.55
CA SER A 90 8.33 -26.34 -8.45
C SER A 90 8.75 -25.88 -7.06
N ASN A 91 7.96 -25.01 -6.43
CA ASN A 91 8.26 -24.43 -5.12
C ASN A 91 7.97 -25.42 -4.00
N LEU A 92 6.94 -26.27 -4.16
CA LEU A 92 6.68 -27.39 -3.26
C LEU A 92 7.84 -28.40 -3.26
N PHE A 93 8.40 -28.75 -4.42
CA PHE A 93 9.57 -29.63 -4.50
C PHE A 93 10.79 -29.04 -3.81
N ILE A 94 11.03 -27.73 -3.98
CA ILE A 94 12.13 -27.03 -3.28
C ILE A 94 11.92 -27.06 -1.77
N LEU A 95 10.69 -26.82 -1.29
CA LEU A 95 10.36 -26.82 0.13
C LEU A 95 10.50 -28.21 0.77
N ILE A 96 10.00 -29.25 0.10
CA ILE A 96 10.15 -30.63 0.56
C ILE A 96 11.62 -31.05 0.52
N GLY A 97 12.35 -30.69 -0.53
CA GLY A 97 13.77 -31.00 -0.69
C GLY A 97 14.63 -30.37 0.39
N THR A 98 14.41 -29.08 0.68
CA THR A 98 15.10 -28.37 1.77
C THR A 98 14.77 -28.94 3.14
N PHE A 99 13.50 -29.29 3.41
CA PHE A 99 13.12 -29.95 4.67
C PHE A 99 13.80 -31.32 4.84
N CYS A 100 13.80 -32.15 3.80
CA CYS A 100 14.48 -33.45 3.82
C CYS A 100 15.99 -33.30 4.02
N PHE A 101 16.62 -32.33 3.35
CA PHE A 101 18.05 -32.05 3.49
C PHE A 101 18.42 -31.65 4.92
N VAL A 102 17.65 -30.73 5.53
CA VAL A 102 17.85 -30.31 6.92
C VAL A 102 17.65 -31.48 7.90
N LYS A 103 16.65 -32.34 7.66
CA LYS A 103 16.41 -33.54 8.49
C LYS A 103 17.57 -34.54 8.42
N ILE A 104 18.16 -34.73 7.24
CA ILE A 104 19.32 -35.61 7.05
C ILE A 104 20.51 -35.08 7.87
N ILE A 105 20.84 -33.79 7.75
CA ILE A 105 21.95 -33.18 8.51
C ILE A 105 21.70 -33.29 10.03
N SER A 106 20.47 -33.12 10.48
CA SER A 106 20.09 -33.25 11.90
C SER A 106 20.28 -34.64 12.48
N ASN A 107 20.34 -35.70 11.66
CA ASN A 107 20.60 -37.06 12.14
C ASN A 107 22.10 -37.32 12.34
N TYR A 108 22.97 -36.60 11.62
CA TYR A 108 24.41 -36.77 11.69
C TYR A 108 25.07 -35.83 12.71
N HIS A 109 24.47 -34.68 12.96
CA HIS A 109 24.92 -33.71 13.95
C HIS A 109 23.87 -33.59 15.06
N ASP A 110 24.30 -33.47 16.32
CA ASP A 110 23.41 -33.30 17.49
C ASP A 110 22.83 -31.85 17.56
N ILE A 111 22.27 -31.40 16.45
CA ILE A 111 21.71 -30.06 16.22
C ILE A 111 20.17 -30.09 16.27
N GLY A 112 19.58 -31.14 16.85
CA GLY A 112 18.12 -31.35 16.86
C GLY A 112 17.34 -30.17 17.46
N LEU A 113 17.90 -29.49 18.46
CA LEU A 113 17.32 -28.25 19.01
C LEU A 113 17.40 -27.09 18.00
N PHE A 114 18.54 -26.91 17.33
CA PHE A 114 18.72 -25.84 16.35
C PHE A 114 17.76 -25.99 15.17
N VAL A 115 17.60 -27.20 14.63
CA VAL A 115 16.68 -27.49 13.51
C VAL A 115 15.21 -27.23 13.88
N ARG A 116 14.83 -27.49 15.14
CA ARG A 116 13.47 -27.25 15.63
C ARG A 116 13.12 -25.76 15.73
N PHE A 117 14.09 -24.91 16.07
CA PHE A 117 13.89 -23.47 16.24
C PHE A 117 14.32 -22.61 15.04
N ALA A 118 15.15 -23.13 14.14
CA ALA A 118 15.60 -22.46 12.92
C ALA A 118 14.47 -21.84 12.07
N PRO A 119 13.34 -22.53 11.80
CA PRO A 119 12.27 -21.90 11.01
C PRO A 119 11.62 -20.72 11.75
N ILE A 120 11.51 -20.80 13.09
CA ILE A 120 10.94 -19.73 13.91
C ILE A 120 11.89 -18.53 13.95
N THR A 121 13.20 -18.76 14.10
CA THR A 121 14.20 -17.68 14.12
C THR A 121 14.30 -16.98 12.77
N VAL A 122 14.26 -17.72 11.65
CA VAL A 122 14.24 -17.13 10.30
C VAL A 122 12.98 -16.29 10.08
N LEU A 123 11.80 -16.79 10.45
CA LEU A 123 10.56 -16.01 10.35
C LEU A 123 10.63 -14.74 11.20
N PHE A 124 11.17 -14.83 12.41
CA PHE A 124 11.32 -13.69 13.31
C PHE A 124 12.27 -12.63 12.74
N LEU A 125 13.40 -13.05 12.14
CA LEU A 125 14.33 -12.15 11.45
C LEU A 125 13.71 -11.48 10.23
N VAL A 126 12.92 -12.21 9.44
CA VAL A 126 12.17 -11.65 8.30
C VAL A 126 11.13 -10.62 8.79
N CYS A 127 10.42 -10.90 9.88
CA CYS A 127 9.50 -9.95 10.50
C CYS A 127 10.22 -8.68 10.98
N ILE A 128 11.37 -8.82 11.65
CA ILE A 128 12.18 -7.68 12.09
C ILE A 128 12.68 -6.88 10.88
N TYR A 129 13.20 -7.54 9.86
CA TYR A 129 13.67 -6.89 8.64
C TYR A 129 12.55 -6.11 7.93
N TYR A 130 11.38 -6.74 7.77
CA TYR A 130 10.20 -6.08 7.21
C TYR A 130 9.75 -4.90 8.08
N PHE A 131 9.75 -5.05 9.40
CA PHE A 131 9.39 -3.99 10.33
C PHE A 131 10.36 -2.80 10.23
N ILE A 132 11.68 -3.06 10.21
CA ILE A 132 12.72 -2.04 10.02
C ILE A 132 12.53 -1.33 8.67
N ILE A 133 12.29 -2.05 7.58
CA ILE A 133 12.02 -1.43 6.27
C ILE A 133 10.76 -0.58 6.31
N SER A 134 9.67 -1.09 6.89
CA SER A 134 8.40 -0.37 6.99
C SER A 134 8.54 0.93 7.80
N TYR A 135 9.36 0.91 8.85
CA TYR A 135 9.63 2.07 9.69
C TYR A 135 10.60 3.07 9.05
N THR A 136 11.65 2.57 8.38
CA THR A 136 12.67 3.41 7.71
C THR A 136 12.20 4.00 6.38
N LYS A 137 11.23 3.36 5.69
CA LYS A 137 10.52 3.91 4.52
C LYS A 137 9.49 5.00 4.89
N GLY A 138 9.63 5.61 6.06
CA GLY A 138 8.88 6.80 6.45
C GLY A 138 8.91 7.86 5.34
N LYS A 139 7.73 8.14 4.79
CA LYS A 139 7.41 9.30 3.94
C LYS A 139 8.21 9.45 2.64
N LYS A 140 8.56 8.36 1.94
CA LYS A 140 8.87 8.46 0.51
C LYS A 140 7.57 8.44 -0.30
N VAL A 141 7.57 9.14 -1.43
CA VAL A 141 6.48 9.16 -2.42
C VAL A 141 5.97 7.74 -2.67
N ARG A 142 4.72 7.47 -2.27
CA ARG A 142 4.10 6.14 -2.37
C ARG A 142 3.27 6.08 -3.63
N TYR A 143 3.54 5.11 -4.50
CA TYR A 143 2.73 4.85 -5.68
C TYR A 143 1.91 3.59 -5.45
N SER A 144 0.58 3.68 -5.58
CA SER A 144 -0.32 2.55 -5.37
C SER A 144 0.04 1.40 -6.29
N SER A 145 0.26 1.69 -7.57
CA SER A 145 0.60 0.67 -8.57
C SER A 145 1.95 0.00 -8.33
N LEU A 146 3.01 0.76 -7.97
CA LEU A 146 4.36 0.21 -7.80
C LEU A 146 4.52 -0.56 -6.49
N GLU A 147 3.95 -0.08 -5.37
CA GLU A 147 4.00 -0.81 -4.09
C GLU A 147 3.21 -2.12 -4.13
N ARG A 148 2.24 -2.24 -5.05
CA ARG A 148 1.36 -3.42 -5.15
C ARG A 148 1.83 -4.43 -6.19
N LEU A 149 2.56 -3.99 -7.23
CA LEU A 149 3.11 -4.85 -8.28
C LEU A 149 4.58 -5.23 -8.03
N GLY A 150 5.32 -4.40 -7.32
CA GLY A 150 6.72 -4.60 -7.02
C GLY A 150 6.93 -5.11 -5.60
N LEU A 151 7.58 -6.26 -5.46
CA LEU A 151 8.33 -6.63 -4.26
C LEU A 151 9.50 -5.63 -4.06
N PHE A 152 9.20 -4.37 -3.73
CA PHE A 152 10.21 -3.36 -3.40
C PHE A 152 9.87 -2.55 -2.15
#